data_AF-A0A5Y6QBP1-F1
#
_entry.id   AF-A0A5Y6QBP1-F1
#
_cell.length_a   1.000
_cell.length_b   1.000
_cell.length_c   1.000
_cell.angle_alpha   90.00
_cell.angle_beta   90.00
_cell.angle_gamma   90.00
#
_symmetry.space_group_name_H-M   'P 1'
#
loop_
_entity.id
_entity.type
_entity.pdbx_description
1 polymer ?
#
loop_
_entity_poly.entity_id
_entity_poly.type
_entity_poly.pdbx_seq_one_letter_code
_entity_poly.pdbx_strand_id
1 'polypeptide(L)'
;INIFTRLNKDILLSLKISLMQSSIVSISDNLNENKDITIHFNHKCQKNEQENILTIREIKNIEEKTGVVERQYQAKEYVNKSNAIYFPVNIFSFESIYFLRNIRMANKEEKLVKYLQIFDENIKDVEEINGEILIKSLDFNQKVPLKIFGYGFIKFFNYICALVSNEANYILIDEIENGLHYKTTKKLIESLIELSRKNNIQMFISTHSLEFLSSVEKVANEKEFKDLGVFNIYRYKENVYCKHYQSEQLKDLLNNGIELRR
;
A
#
# COMPACT_ATOMS: atom_id res chain seq x y z
N ILE A 1 -12.72 4.19 -9.46
CA ILE A 1 -13.28 4.97 -10.60
C ILE A 1 -14.09 6.11 -10.01
N ASN A 2 -13.92 7.35 -10.48
CA ASN A 2 -14.74 8.48 -10.06
C ASN A 2 -15.91 8.62 -11.02
N ILE A 3 -17.12 8.48 -10.50
CA ILE A 3 -18.35 8.62 -11.28
C ILE A 3 -19.02 9.90 -10.83
N PHE A 4 -19.31 10.78 -11.79
CA PHE A 4 -20.02 12.03 -11.56
C PHE A 4 -21.42 11.91 -12.15
N THR A 5 -22.43 12.28 -11.37
CA THR A 5 -23.80 12.40 -11.87
C THR A 5 -24.45 13.67 -11.32
N ARG A 6 -25.42 14.22 -12.07
CA ARG A 6 -26.19 15.42 -11.71
C ARG A 6 -27.60 15.00 -11.33
N LEU A 7 -27.96 15.18 -10.06
CA LEU A 7 -29.28 14.81 -9.53
C LEU A 7 -30.35 15.91 -9.78
N ASN A 8 -29.91 17.06 -10.25
CA ASN A 8 -30.63 18.17 -10.90
C ASN A 8 -29.55 19.22 -11.26
N LYS A 9 -29.88 20.29 -12.01
CA LYS A 9 -28.89 21.21 -12.61
C LYS A 9 -27.76 21.71 -11.68
N ASP A 10 -27.95 21.72 -10.37
CA ASP A 10 -27.06 22.38 -9.41
C ASP A 10 -26.41 21.48 -8.33
N ILE A 11 -26.68 20.17 -8.28
CA ILE A 11 -26.06 19.27 -7.27
C ILE A 11 -25.19 18.21 -7.96
N LEU A 12 -23.88 18.27 -7.70
CA LEU A 12 -22.89 17.29 -8.16
C LEU A 12 -22.66 16.26 -7.06
N LEU A 13 -23.05 15.00 -7.25
CA LEU A 13 -22.65 13.91 -6.36
C LEU A 13 -21.35 13.29 -6.87
N SER A 14 -20.34 13.23 -5.99
CA SER A 14 -19.11 12.48 -6.23
C SER A 14 -19.10 11.23 -5.36
N LEU A 15 -19.15 10.04 -5.98
CA LEU A 15 -18.97 8.77 -5.28
C LEU A 15 -17.62 8.17 -5.67
N LYS A 16 -16.75 7.94 -4.67
CA LYS A 16 -15.45 7.31 -4.86
C LYS A 16 -15.55 5.83 -4.54
N ILE A 17 -15.55 5.00 -5.58
CA ILE A 17 -15.53 3.53 -5.42
C ILE A 17 -14.12 3.03 -5.72
N SER A 18 -13.52 2.31 -4.76
CA SER A 18 -12.27 1.57 -4.94
C SER A 18 -12.60 0.11 -5.24
N LEU A 19 -12.20 -0.39 -6.42
CA LEU A 19 -12.46 -1.76 -6.87
C LEU A 19 -11.14 -2.38 -7.31
N MET A 20 -10.85 -3.59 -6.84
CA MET A 20 -9.54 -4.24 -7.02
C MET A 20 -9.40 -5.04 -8.34
N GLN A 21 -10.48 -5.30 -9.10
CA GLN A 21 -10.42 -6.05 -10.37
C GLN A 21 -11.51 -5.64 -11.39
N SER A 22 -11.39 -6.11 -12.64
CA SER A 22 -12.23 -5.72 -13.79
C SER A 22 -13.72 -5.69 -13.45
N SER A 23 -14.29 -4.50 -13.47
CA SER A 23 -15.68 -4.24 -13.10
C SER A 23 -16.34 -3.51 -14.25
N ILE A 24 -17.51 -3.98 -14.69
CA ILE A 24 -18.39 -3.20 -15.56
C ILE A 24 -19.33 -2.45 -14.61
N VAL A 25 -19.31 -1.12 -14.69
CA VAL A 25 -20.23 -0.26 -13.95
C VAL A 25 -21.23 0.30 -14.95
N SER A 26 -22.50 -0.01 -14.76
CA SER A 26 -23.59 0.54 -15.55
C SER A 26 -24.46 1.44 -14.66
N ILE A 27 -24.78 2.62 -15.18
CA ILE A 27 -25.71 3.54 -14.56
C ILE A 27 -26.99 3.47 -15.39
N SER A 28 -28.08 3.06 -14.77
CA SER A 28 -29.39 3.13 -15.41
C SER A 28 -30.17 4.30 -14.81
N ASP A 29 -30.27 5.39 -15.56
CA ASP A 29 -31.20 6.47 -15.26
C ASP A 29 -32.61 6.00 -15.66
N ASN A 30 -33.34 5.39 -14.73
CA ASN A 30 -34.78 5.20 -14.92
C ASN A 30 -35.49 6.44 -14.36
N LEU A 31 -35.54 7.50 -15.19
CA LEU A 31 -36.24 8.75 -14.88
C LEU A 31 -37.77 8.59 -15.02
N ASN A 32 -38.36 7.66 -14.29
CA ASN A 32 -39.81 7.57 -14.16
C ASN A 32 -40.21 7.95 -12.73
N GLU A 33 -40.73 9.17 -12.59
CA GLU A 33 -41.47 9.83 -11.48
C GLU A 33 -40.95 9.71 -10.02
N ASN A 34 -40.15 8.71 -9.69
CA ASN A 34 -39.39 8.58 -8.46
C ASN A 34 -37.90 8.70 -8.81
N LYS A 35 -37.26 9.75 -8.30
CA LYS A 35 -35.86 10.09 -8.54
C LYS A 35 -34.90 9.17 -7.76
N ASP A 36 -35.03 7.87 -7.98
CA ASP A 36 -34.12 6.89 -7.40
C ASP A 36 -32.93 6.72 -8.34
N ILE A 37 -31.72 6.99 -7.84
CA ILE A 37 -30.50 6.61 -8.56
C ILE A 37 -30.11 5.22 -8.10
N THR A 38 -30.12 4.27 -9.02
CA THR A 38 -29.67 2.90 -8.78
C THR A 38 -28.37 2.64 -9.52
N ILE A 39 -27.35 2.24 -8.78
CA ILE A 39 -26.02 1.91 -9.30
C ILE A 39 -25.86 0.40 -9.19
N HIS A 40 -25.68 -0.25 -10.34
CA HIS A 40 -25.35 -1.66 -10.43
C HIS A 40 -23.84 -1.79 -10.63
N PHE A 41 -23.20 -2.62 -9.81
CA PHE A 41 -21.80 -2.97 -10.03
C PHE A 41 -21.58 -4.47 -9.87
N ASN A 42 -21.02 -5.04 -10.93
CA ASN A 42 -20.66 -6.45 -11.00
C ASN A 42 -19.15 -6.57 -10.80
N HIS A 43 -18.75 -7.45 -9.88
CA HIS A 43 -17.34 -7.79 -9.72
C HIS A 43 -17.15 -9.31 -9.73
N LYS A 44 -16.07 -9.76 -10.38
CA LYS A 44 -15.63 -11.15 -10.34
C LYS A 44 -14.75 -11.36 -9.13
N CYS A 45 -15.18 -12.23 -8.22
CA CYS A 45 -14.36 -12.69 -7.11
C CYS A 45 -14.18 -14.20 -7.24
N GLN A 46 -12.93 -14.64 -7.45
CA GLN A 46 -12.48 -16.04 -7.43
C GLN A 46 -13.47 -17.04 -8.08
N LYS A 47 -13.81 -16.80 -9.35
CA LYS A 47 -14.71 -17.58 -10.24
C LYS A 47 -16.22 -17.34 -10.12
N ASN A 48 -16.71 -16.57 -9.15
CA ASN A 48 -18.12 -16.20 -9.07
C ASN A 48 -18.33 -14.74 -9.47
N GLU A 49 -19.42 -14.46 -10.20
CA GLU A 49 -19.91 -13.10 -10.45
C GLU A 49 -20.84 -12.71 -9.29
N GLN A 50 -20.55 -11.59 -8.63
CA GLN A 50 -21.42 -11.00 -7.64
C GLN A 50 -21.94 -9.66 -8.14
N GLU A 51 -23.27 -9.54 -8.21
CA GLU A 51 -23.98 -8.30 -8.47
C GLU A 51 -24.29 -7.60 -7.14
N ASN A 52 -23.93 -6.32 -7.05
CA ASN A 52 -24.27 -5.48 -5.91
C ASN A 52 -25.05 -4.26 -6.41
N ILE A 53 -26.06 -3.89 -5.64
CA ILE A 53 -26.99 -2.81 -5.98
C ILE A 53 -26.96 -1.78 -4.87
N LEU A 54 -26.61 -0.54 -5.21
CA LEU A 54 -26.76 0.62 -4.34
C LEU A 54 -27.90 1.48 -4.87
N THR A 55 -28.94 1.69 -4.06
CA THR A 55 -30.07 2.55 -4.39
C THR A 55 -30.06 3.79 -3.49
N ILE A 56 -29.98 4.97 -4.10
CA ILE A 56 -30.14 6.26 -3.41
C ILE A 56 -31.54 6.77 -3.72
N ARG A 57 -32.34 7.01 -2.67
CA ARG A 57 -33.71 7.52 -2.78
C ARG A 57 -33.81 8.94 -2.22
N GLU A 58 -34.48 9.82 -2.95
CA GLU A 58 -34.87 11.14 -2.42
C GLU A 58 -36.11 10.93 -1.52
N ILE A 59 -35.94 10.92 -0.20
CA ILE A 59 -37.07 10.83 0.74
C ILE A 59 -37.73 12.21 0.84
N LYS A 60 -38.94 12.34 0.29
CA LYS A 60 -39.80 13.50 0.54
C LYS A 60 -40.86 13.12 1.56
N ASN A 61 -40.90 13.90 2.65
CA ASN A 61 -41.76 13.80 3.83
C ASN A 61 -41.34 12.75 4.86
N ILE A 62 -40.77 13.24 5.96
CA ILE A 62 -40.78 12.59 7.26
C ILE A 62 -41.84 13.33 8.08
N GLU A 63 -43.03 12.73 8.22
CA GLU A 63 -43.85 12.92 9.41
C GLU A 63 -43.80 11.62 10.21
N GLU A 64 -43.53 11.78 11.50
CA GLU A 64 -43.01 10.78 12.41
C GLU A 64 -43.88 9.52 12.52
N LYS A 65 -43.30 8.40 12.12
CA LYS A 65 -43.38 7.09 12.80
C LYS A 65 -42.26 6.21 12.24
N THR A 66 -41.03 6.52 12.65
CA THR A 66 -39.84 5.77 12.24
C THR A 66 -39.80 4.44 12.99
N GLY A 67 -40.48 3.44 12.44
CA GLY A 67 -40.02 2.06 12.61
C GLY A 67 -38.68 1.92 11.89
N VAL A 68 -37.59 2.16 12.61
CA VAL A 68 -36.24 1.90 12.12
C VAL A 68 -36.11 0.39 11.94
N VAL A 69 -36.20 -0.08 10.69
CA VAL A 69 -35.75 -1.42 10.36
C VAL A 69 -34.23 -1.34 10.24
N GLU A 70 -33.54 -1.43 11.37
CA GLU A 70 -32.10 -1.66 11.40
C GLU A 70 -31.85 -3.10 10.91
N ARG A 71 -31.46 -3.25 9.64
CA ARG A 71 -30.86 -4.51 9.18
C ARG A 71 -29.39 -4.49 9.52
N GLN A 72 -29.04 -5.13 10.65
CA GLN A 72 -27.66 -5.45 10.96
C GLN A 72 -27.16 -6.52 9.97
N TYR A 73 -26.23 -6.12 9.13
CA TYR A 73 -25.44 -7.05 8.35
C TYR A 73 -24.27 -7.51 9.21
N GLN A 74 -24.38 -8.68 9.83
CA GLN A 74 -23.18 -9.40 10.26
C GLN A 74 -22.53 -10.00 9.01
N ALA A 75 -21.56 -9.28 8.45
CA ALA A 75 -20.58 -9.92 7.61
C ALA A 75 -19.91 -11.00 8.48
N LYS A 76 -20.19 -12.27 8.21
CA LYS A 76 -19.29 -13.34 8.67
C LYS A 76 -17.98 -13.10 7.92
N GLU A 77 -17.05 -12.42 8.58
CA GLU A 77 -15.65 -12.41 8.15
C GLU A 77 -15.24 -13.88 8.03
N TYR A 78 -15.10 -14.35 6.78
CA TYR A 78 -14.31 -15.55 6.55
C TYR A 78 -12.88 -15.17 6.88
N VAL A 79 -12.53 -15.38 8.15
CA VAL A 79 -11.19 -15.28 8.71
C VAL A 79 -10.32 -16.30 7.99
N ASN A 80 -9.77 -15.91 6.85
CA ASN A 80 -8.37 -16.16 6.56
C ASN A 80 -7.70 -14.80 6.56
N LYS A 81 -7.26 -14.43 7.77
CA LYS A 81 -6.55 -13.22 8.20
C LYS A 81 -5.14 -13.15 7.60
N SER A 82 -5.00 -13.43 6.32
CA SER A 82 -3.74 -13.30 5.59
C SER A 82 -3.63 -11.85 5.12
N ASN A 83 -3.47 -10.91 6.04
CA ASN A 83 -3.34 -9.49 5.74
C ASN A 83 -2.04 -9.28 4.96
N ALA A 84 -2.16 -9.05 3.66
CA ALA A 84 -1.04 -8.75 2.77
C ALA A 84 -1.17 -7.33 2.23
N ILE A 85 -0.07 -6.58 2.21
CA ILE A 85 0.01 -5.24 1.60
C ILE A 85 0.86 -5.35 0.34
N TYR A 86 0.38 -4.77 -0.77
CA TYR A 86 1.11 -4.71 -2.02
C TYR A 86 1.50 -3.27 -2.36
N PHE A 87 2.80 -3.05 -2.58
CA PHE A 87 3.38 -1.80 -3.06
C PHE A 87 3.73 -1.95 -4.55
N PRO A 88 2.97 -1.33 -5.47
CA PRO A 88 3.34 -1.30 -6.87
C PRO A 88 4.55 -0.40 -7.12
N VAL A 89 5.15 -0.50 -8.30
CA VAL A 89 6.32 0.30 -8.72
C VAL A 89 6.17 1.81 -8.43
N ASN A 90 4.97 2.35 -8.67
CA ASN A 90 4.61 3.75 -8.43
C ASN A 90 3.72 3.92 -7.18
N ILE A 91 4.26 4.56 -6.15
CA ILE A 91 3.67 4.62 -4.80
C ILE A 91 3.10 6.02 -4.47
N PHE A 92 2.88 6.90 -5.47
CA PHE A 92 2.37 8.26 -5.21
C PHE A 92 0.96 8.34 -4.60
N SER A 93 0.15 7.29 -4.72
CA SER A 93 -1.24 7.25 -4.24
C SER A 93 -1.50 6.23 -3.13
N PHE A 94 -0.44 5.78 -2.45
CA PHE A 94 -0.55 4.71 -1.45
C PHE A 94 -1.26 5.19 -0.18
N GLU A 95 -1.89 4.27 0.54
CA GLU A 95 -2.74 4.53 1.72
C GLU A 95 -1.94 4.91 2.98
N SER A 96 -0.88 5.69 2.84
CA SER A 96 0.00 6.08 3.95
C SER A 96 -0.72 6.89 5.02
N ILE A 97 -1.81 7.57 4.65
CA ILE A 97 -2.70 8.24 5.61
C ILE A 97 -3.40 7.21 6.51
N TYR A 98 -3.87 6.09 5.96
CA TYR A 98 -4.49 5.03 6.75
C TYR A 98 -3.50 4.47 7.77
N PHE A 99 -2.29 4.11 7.33
CA PHE A 99 -1.26 3.59 8.23
C PHE A 99 -0.81 4.63 9.26
N LEU A 100 -0.66 5.90 8.87
CA LEU A 100 -0.30 6.98 9.79
C LEU A 100 -1.37 7.18 10.87
N ARG A 101 -2.66 7.12 10.52
CA ARG A 101 -3.77 7.20 11.47
C ARG A 101 -3.73 6.03 12.46
N ASN A 102 -3.53 4.80 11.98
CA ASN A 102 -3.42 3.63 12.86
C ASN A 102 -2.21 3.69 13.79
N ILE A 103 -1.06 4.16 13.28
CA ILE A 103 0.14 4.43 14.09
C ILE A 103 -0.18 5.40 15.22
N ARG A 104 -0.90 6.49 14.91
CA ARG A 104 -1.30 7.50 15.89
C ARG A 104 -2.29 6.95 16.93
N MET A 105 -3.33 6.26 16.48
CA MET A 105 -4.30 5.60 17.37
C MET A 105 -3.64 4.57 18.31
N ALA A 106 -2.54 3.95 17.87
CA ALA A 106 -1.77 2.99 18.66
C ALA A 106 -0.64 3.60 19.50
N ASN A 107 -0.49 4.93 19.55
CA ASN A 107 0.60 5.65 20.23
C ASN A 107 2.01 5.21 19.77
N LYS A 108 2.19 4.96 18.46
CA LYS A 108 3.44 4.49 17.84
C LYS A 108 4.19 5.60 17.08
N GLU A 109 3.82 6.87 17.26
CA GLU A 109 4.38 8.02 16.52
C GLU A 109 5.88 8.18 16.76
N GLU A 110 6.33 8.07 18.01
CA GLU A 110 7.75 8.15 18.35
C GLU A 110 8.55 7.06 17.65
N LYS A 111 7.98 5.84 17.56
CA LYS A 111 8.59 4.73 16.82
C LYS A 111 8.69 5.07 15.34
N LEU A 112 7.62 5.62 14.73
CA LEU A 112 7.65 6.08 13.33
C LEU A 112 8.75 7.13 13.12
N VAL A 113 8.76 8.20 13.92
CA VAL A 113 9.74 9.29 13.80
C VAL A 113 11.16 8.78 13.93
N LYS A 114 11.44 7.85 14.85
CA LYS A 114 12.77 7.23 14.99
C LYS A 114 13.27 6.58 13.70
N TYR A 115 12.40 5.87 12.97
CA TYR A 115 12.78 5.27 11.68
C TYR A 115 12.92 6.33 10.58
N LEU A 116 12.07 7.37 10.57
CA LEU A 116 12.22 8.48 9.63
C LEU A 116 13.53 9.26 9.84
N GLN A 117 14.00 9.37 11.08
CA GLN A 117 15.28 9.98 11.43
C GLN A 117 16.50 9.21 10.93
N ILE A 118 16.37 7.92 10.59
CA ILE A 118 17.43 7.18 9.91
C ILE A 118 17.69 7.81 8.54
N PHE A 119 16.63 8.25 7.86
CA PHE A 119 16.75 8.94 6.59
C PHE A 119 17.25 10.37 6.77
N ASP A 120 16.58 11.14 7.65
CA ASP A 120 16.85 12.55 7.91
C ASP A 120 16.62 12.90 9.40
N GLU A 121 17.72 13.19 10.12
CA GLU A 121 17.74 13.45 11.57
C GLU A 121 16.96 14.69 12.01
N ASN A 122 16.68 15.61 11.07
CA ASN A 122 15.97 16.85 11.35
C ASN A 122 14.47 16.64 11.48
N ILE A 123 13.93 15.50 11.01
CA ILE A 123 12.52 15.15 11.15
C ILE A 123 12.15 15.01 12.63
N LYS A 124 11.10 15.72 13.07
CA LYS A 124 10.60 15.72 14.45
C LYS A 124 9.20 15.15 14.60
N ASP A 125 8.36 15.27 13.58
CA ASP A 125 7.00 14.70 13.60
C ASP A 125 6.42 14.59 12.19
N VAL A 126 5.39 13.76 12.03
CA VAL A 126 4.59 13.64 10.80
C VAL A 126 3.11 13.57 11.13
N GLU A 127 2.32 14.47 10.55
CA GLU A 127 0.88 14.57 10.78
C GLU A 127 0.10 14.52 9.48
N GLU A 128 -1.15 14.08 9.55
CA GLU A 128 -2.12 14.28 8.49
C GLU A 128 -3.04 15.46 8.86
N ILE A 129 -3.10 16.46 8.00
CA ILE A 129 -3.96 17.64 8.14
C ILE A 129 -4.72 17.81 6.82
N ASN A 130 -6.06 17.81 6.89
CA ASN A 130 -6.96 17.99 5.74
C ASN A 130 -6.68 17.04 4.55
N GLY A 131 -6.33 15.78 4.83
CA GLY A 131 -6.03 14.79 3.80
C GLY A 131 -4.61 14.88 3.22
N GLU A 132 -3.74 15.73 3.77
CA GLU A 132 -2.34 15.87 3.35
C GLU A 132 -1.37 15.50 4.47
N ILE A 133 -0.33 14.75 4.14
CA ILE A 133 0.74 14.39 5.06
C ILE A 133 1.77 15.52 5.10
N LEU A 134 1.93 16.11 6.28
CA LEU A 134 2.87 17.19 6.55
C LEU A 134 3.95 16.74 7.53
N ILE A 135 5.18 17.14 7.26
CA ILE A 135 6.37 16.80 8.06
C ILE A 135 6.84 18.04 8.82
N LYS A 136 7.05 17.88 10.13
CA LYS A 136 7.78 18.83 10.95
C LYS A 136 9.26 18.44 10.91
N SER A 137 10.10 19.31 10.35
CA SER A 137 11.57 19.17 10.37
C SER A 137 12.21 20.46 10.87
N LEU A 138 13.41 20.38 11.45
CA LEU A 138 14.21 21.54 11.86
C LEU A 138 14.66 22.42 10.68
N ASP A 139 14.66 21.89 9.46
CA ASP A 139 15.06 22.62 8.25
C ASP A 139 14.01 23.64 7.79
N PHE A 140 12.79 23.57 8.34
CA PHE A 140 11.67 24.40 7.92
C PHE A 140 10.99 25.07 9.12
N ASN A 141 10.66 26.35 8.98
CA ASN A 141 9.95 27.11 10.02
C ASN A 141 8.48 26.67 10.22
N GLN A 142 7.94 25.91 9.28
CA GLN A 142 6.58 25.40 9.30
C GLN A 142 6.56 23.94 8.83
N LYS A 143 5.47 23.22 9.13
CA LYS A 143 5.25 21.89 8.58
C LYS A 143 5.18 21.99 7.06
N VAL A 144 5.86 21.10 6.36
CA VAL A 144 5.89 21.08 4.89
C VAL A 144 5.31 19.79 4.34
N PRO A 145 4.71 19.81 3.14
CA PRO A 145 4.22 18.59 2.50
C PRO A 145 5.31 17.53 2.35
N LEU A 146 4.94 16.26 2.59
CA LEU A 146 5.80 15.09 2.37
C LEU A 146 6.49 15.10 0.99
N LYS A 147 5.79 15.64 -0.02
CA LYS A 147 6.29 15.75 -1.41
C LYS A 147 7.59 16.54 -1.56
N ILE A 148 7.91 17.45 -0.64
CA ILE A 148 9.13 18.26 -0.69
C ILE A 148 10.39 17.41 -0.48
N PHE A 149 10.30 16.31 0.25
CA PHE A 149 11.44 15.43 0.55
C PHE A 149 11.85 14.51 -0.62
N GLY A 150 11.16 14.61 -1.76
CA GLY A 150 11.48 13.86 -2.97
C GLY A 150 11.04 12.40 -2.95
N TYR A 151 11.13 11.76 -4.12
CA TYR A 151 10.51 10.45 -4.36
C TYR A 151 11.07 9.32 -3.49
N GLY A 152 12.39 9.30 -3.28
CA GLY A 152 13.04 8.27 -2.46
C GLY A 152 12.57 8.30 -1.01
N PHE A 153 12.36 9.50 -0.44
CA PHE A 153 11.81 9.64 0.90
C PHE A 153 10.33 9.24 0.95
N ILE A 154 9.53 9.61 -0.06
CA ILE A 154 8.11 9.20 -0.14
C ILE A 154 8.00 7.67 -0.12
N LYS A 155 8.81 6.96 -0.91
CA LYS A 155 8.86 5.49 -0.88
C LYS A 155 9.23 4.96 0.49
N PHE A 156 10.33 5.45 1.06
CA PHE A 156 10.78 5.06 2.40
C PHE A 156 9.68 5.27 3.44
N PHE A 157 9.07 6.46 3.48
CA PHE A 157 7.96 6.80 4.37
C PHE A 157 6.81 5.80 4.26
N ASN A 158 6.38 5.46 3.04
CA ASN A 158 5.28 4.53 2.81
C ASN A 158 5.58 3.13 3.35
N TYR A 159 6.79 2.61 3.11
CA TYR A 159 7.21 1.30 3.62
C TYR A 159 7.28 1.29 5.16
N ILE A 160 7.90 2.32 5.75
CA ILE A 160 8.03 2.43 7.21
C ILE A 160 6.65 2.59 7.86
N CYS A 161 5.72 3.35 7.28
CA CYS A 161 4.36 3.46 7.81
C CYS A 161 3.64 2.10 7.84
N ALA A 162 3.68 1.33 6.74
CA ALA A 162 3.05 0.01 6.72
C ALA A 162 3.69 -0.92 7.77
N LEU A 163 5.01 -0.97 7.82
CA LEU A 163 5.75 -1.79 8.78
C LEU A 163 5.47 -1.38 10.23
N VAL A 164 5.56 -0.08 10.57
CA VAL A 164 5.35 0.40 11.95
C VAL A 164 3.90 0.21 12.40
N SER A 165 2.93 0.39 11.50
CA SER A 165 1.51 0.10 11.81
C SER A 165 1.34 -1.36 12.23
N ASN A 166 2.03 -2.29 11.55
CA ASN A 166 1.97 -3.73 11.76
C ASN A 166 0.56 -4.32 11.57
N GLU A 167 -0.15 -3.86 10.54
CA GLU A 167 -1.50 -4.33 10.21
C GLU A 167 -1.50 -5.54 9.25
N ALA A 168 -0.33 -6.00 8.81
CA ALA A 168 -0.17 -7.04 7.81
C ALA A 168 0.96 -8.01 8.14
N ASN A 169 0.73 -9.30 7.88
CA ASN A 169 1.71 -10.37 8.05
C ASN A 169 2.63 -10.48 6.83
N TYR A 170 2.16 -10.02 5.66
CA TYR A 170 2.88 -10.11 4.40
C TYR A 170 2.99 -8.73 3.74
N ILE A 171 4.16 -8.39 3.24
CA ILE A 171 4.39 -7.17 2.45
C ILE A 171 5.04 -7.55 1.13
N LEU A 172 4.42 -7.16 0.02
CA LEU A 172 4.91 -7.39 -1.32
C LEU A 172 5.34 -6.05 -1.93
N ILE A 173 6.58 -5.92 -2.38
CA ILE A 173 7.13 -4.69 -2.95
C ILE A 173 7.63 -4.98 -4.36
N ASP A 174 7.09 -4.28 -5.34
CA ASP A 174 7.51 -4.39 -6.74
C ASP A 174 8.53 -3.31 -7.10
N GLU A 175 9.63 -3.71 -7.76
CA GLU A 175 10.76 -2.86 -8.18
C GLU A 175 11.19 -1.87 -7.09
N ILE A 176 11.62 -2.42 -5.96
CA ILE A 176 11.92 -1.61 -4.77
C ILE A 176 12.96 -0.52 -5.04
N GLU A 177 13.95 -0.80 -5.89
CA GLU A 177 15.05 0.10 -6.23
C GLU A 177 14.60 1.32 -7.05
N ASN A 178 13.44 1.26 -7.70
CA ASN A 178 13.06 2.28 -8.68
C ASN A 178 12.90 3.65 -8.00
N GLY A 179 13.71 4.62 -8.41
CA GLY A 179 13.71 5.98 -7.85
C GLY A 179 14.29 6.11 -6.44
N LEU A 180 14.98 5.08 -5.93
CA LEU A 180 15.83 5.18 -4.74
C LEU A 180 17.22 5.65 -5.12
N HIS A 181 17.79 6.55 -4.32
CA HIS A 181 19.18 6.98 -4.46
C HIS A 181 20.09 6.02 -3.68
N TYR A 182 21.31 5.73 -4.16
CA TYR A 182 22.18 4.72 -3.54
C TYR A 182 22.40 4.92 -2.02
N LYS A 183 22.51 6.18 -1.57
CA LYS A 183 22.68 6.51 -0.14
C LYS A 183 21.49 6.08 0.72
N THR A 184 20.28 6.07 0.15
CA THR A 184 19.05 5.74 0.87
C THR A 184 18.77 4.25 0.85
N THR A 185 19.33 3.52 -0.13
CA THR A 185 19.17 2.06 -0.28
C THR A 185 19.63 1.29 0.95
N LYS A 186 20.85 1.55 1.46
CA LYS A 186 21.36 0.85 2.65
C LYS A 186 20.45 1.06 3.87
N LYS A 187 20.13 2.33 4.16
CA LYS A 187 19.24 2.73 5.26
C LYS A 187 17.86 2.09 5.17
N LEU A 188 17.31 2.00 3.95
CA LEU A 188 16.05 1.31 3.70
C LEU A 188 16.17 -0.17 4.04
N ILE A 189 17.13 -0.88 3.46
CA ILE A 189 17.30 -2.33 3.68
C ILE A 189 17.47 -2.64 5.17
N GLU A 190 18.29 -1.87 5.89
CA GLU A 190 18.47 -2.00 7.33
C GLU A 190 17.16 -1.86 8.09
N SER A 191 16.36 -0.82 7.75
CA SER A 191 15.07 -0.58 8.38
C SER A 191 14.05 -1.68 8.08
N LEU A 192 14.03 -2.18 6.83
CA LEU A 192 13.15 -3.26 6.40
C LEU A 192 13.47 -4.56 7.16
N ILE A 193 14.74 -4.96 7.24
CA ILE A 193 15.17 -6.17 7.96
C ILE A 193 14.86 -6.05 9.46
N GLU A 194 15.12 -4.89 10.05
CA GLU A 194 14.87 -4.68 11.48
C GLU A 194 13.38 -4.75 11.81
N LEU A 195 12.55 -4.03 11.04
CA LEU A 195 11.11 -3.98 11.26
C LEU A 195 10.44 -5.30 10.92
N SER A 196 10.85 -6.00 9.86
CA SER A 196 10.29 -7.29 9.49
C SER A 196 10.48 -8.31 10.62
N ARG A 197 11.68 -8.40 11.19
CA ARG A 197 11.98 -9.26 12.34
C ARG A 197 11.18 -8.88 13.58
N LYS A 198 11.15 -7.60 13.93
CA LYS A 198 10.47 -7.11 15.15
C LYS A 198 8.97 -7.34 15.11
N ASN A 199 8.38 -7.26 13.92
CA ASN A 199 6.94 -7.31 13.74
C ASN A 199 6.46 -8.68 13.20
N ASN A 200 7.37 -9.63 12.95
CA ASN A 200 7.08 -10.93 12.35
C ASN A 200 6.36 -10.80 10.99
N ILE A 201 6.88 -9.92 10.12
CA ILE A 201 6.36 -9.66 8.79
C ILE A 201 7.23 -10.35 7.75
N GLN A 202 6.64 -11.17 6.89
CA GLN A 202 7.33 -11.74 5.74
C GLN A 202 7.25 -10.79 4.54
N MET A 203 8.39 -10.48 3.94
CA MET A 203 8.46 -9.57 2.80
C MET A 203 8.81 -10.33 1.51
N PHE A 204 8.11 -10.01 0.43
CA PHE A 204 8.44 -10.46 -0.92
C PHE A 204 8.80 -9.24 -1.76
N ILE A 205 10.01 -9.19 -2.27
CA ILE A 205 10.54 -8.01 -2.95
C ILE A 205 11.01 -8.43 -4.33
N SER A 206 10.50 -7.78 -5.37
CA SER A 206 11.01 -7.91 -6.74
C SER A 206 12.08 -6.85 -6.99
N THR A 207 13.10 -7.23 -7.75
CA THR A 207 14.19 -6.33 -8.16
C THR A 207 14.83 -6.87 -9.43
N HIS A 208 15.27 -5.97 -10.31
CA HIS A 208 16.16 -6.27 -11.43
C HIS A 208 17.57 -5.71 -11.22
N SER A 209 17.80 -5.05 -10.08
CA SER A 209 19.05 -4.37 -9.76
C SER A 209 20.04 -5.25 -9.02
N LEU A 210 21.17 -5.53 -9.69
CA LEU A 210 22.31 -6.21 -9.09
C LEU A 210 22.94 -5.39 -7.97
N GLU A 211 22.89 -4.06 -8.07
CA GLU A 211 23.39 -3.16 -7.03
C GLU A 211 22.54 -3.22 -5.77
N PHE A 212 21.21 -3.30 -5.95
CA PHE A 212 20.29 -3.50 -4.83
C PHE A 212 20.54 -4.86 -4.17
N LEU A 213 20.65 -5.93 -4.96
CA LEU A 213 20.93 -7.27 -4.45
C LEU A 213 22.27 -7.36 -3.71
N SER A 214 23.30 -6.68 -4.23
CA SER A 214 24.62 -6.57 -3.57
C SER A 214 24.53 -5.81 -2.24
N SER A 215 23.70 -4.77 -2.19
CA SER A 215 23.45 -4.03 -0.95
C SER A 215 22.70 -4.87 0.08
N VAL A 216 21.74 -5.70 -0.36
CA VAL A 216 21.03 -6.65 0.49
C VAL A 216 21.99 -7.69 1.05
N GLU A 217 22.84 -8.30 0.22
CA GLU A 217 23.86 -9.26 0.66
C GLU A 217 24.76 -8.67 1.75
N LYS A 218 25.27 -7.46 1.52
CA LYS A 218 26.16 -6.80 2.45
C LYS A 218 25.48 -6.51 3.79
N VAL A 219 24.27 -5.94 3.75
CA VAL A 219 23.52 -5.63 4.99
C VAL A 219 23.08 -6.90 5.71
N ALA A 220 22.65 -7.93 4.98
CA ALA A 220 22.25 -9.20 5.57
C ALA A 220 23.43 -9.85 6.31
N ASN A 221 24.62 -9.85 5.72
CA ASN A 221 25.84 -10.31 6.39
C ASN A 221 26.21 -9.44 7.61
N GLU A 222 26.21 -8.11 7.47
CA GLU A 222 26.51 -7.18 8.58
C GLU A 222 25.55 -7.35 9.78
N LYS A 223 24.30 -7.75 9.53
CA LYS A 223 23.25 -7.94 10.55
C LYS A 223 23.04 -9.39 10.95
N GLU A 224 23.87 -10.32 10.46
CA GLU A 224 23.72 -11.78 10.62
C GLU A 224 22.30 -12.27 10.29
N PHE A 225 21.68 -11.67 9.27
CA PHE A 225 20.33 -11.98 8.82
C PHE A 225 20.34 -13.14 7.84
N LYS A 226 19.98 -14.34 8.32
CA LYS A 226 19.95 -15.57 7.51
C LYS A 226 18.59 -15.91 6.91
N ASP A 227 17.52 -15.21 7.33
CA ASP A 227 16.15 -15.43 6.84
C ASP A 227 15.92 -14.68 5.51
N LEU A 228 16.78 -14.97 4.53
CA LEU A 228 16.79 -14.37 3.21
C LEU A 228 16.84 -15.48 2.15
N GLY A 229 15.80 -15.55 1.33
CA GLY A 229 15.75 -16.40 0.13
C GLY A 229 15.73 -15.54 -1.12
N VAL A 230 16.54 -15.90 -2.11
CA VAL A 230 16.59 -15.23 -3.41
C VAL A 230 16.11 -16.17 -4.50
N PHE A 231 15.07 -15.75 -5.23
CA PHE A 231 14.48 -16.50 -6.32
C PHE A 231 14.80 -15.79 -7.63
N ASN A 232 15.71 -16.36 -8.41
CA ASN A 232 15.98 -15.87 -9.74
C ASN A 232 15.00 -16.49 -10.74
N ILE A 233 14.17 -15.66 -11.37
CA ILE A 233 13.19 -16.07 -12.37
C ILE A 233 13.67 -15.63 -13.74
N TYR A 234 13.75 -16.56 -14.68
CA TYR A 234 14.24 -16.30 -16.05
C TYR A 234 13.47 -17.11 -17.08
N ARG A 235 13.43 -16.60 -18.31
CA ARG A 235 12.78 -17.30 -19.44
C ARG A 235 13.86 -17.96 -20.29
N TYR A 236 13.65 -19.22 -20.65
CA TYR A 236 14.49 -19.90 -21.63
C TYR A 236 13.60 -20.64 -22.64
N LYS A 237 13.66 -20.21 -23.90
CA LYS A 237 12.68 -20.55 -24.95
C LYS A 237 11.27 -20.14 -24.51
N GLU A 238 10.29 -21.05 -24.57
CA GLU A 238 8.90 -20.79 -24.19
C GLU A 238 8.61 -21.06 -22.71
N ASN A 239 9.61 -21.51 -21.93
CA ASN A 239 9.43 -21.92 -20.54
C ASN A 239 9.99 -20.87 -19.57
N VAL A 240 9.34 -20.75 -18.40
CA VAL A 240 9.81 -19.94 -17.27
C VAL A 240 10.45 -20.88 -16.24
N TYR A 241 11.65 -20.54 -15.81
CA TYR A 241 12.42 -21.29 -14.82
C TYR A 241 12.65 -20.43 -13.58
N CYS A 242 12.81 -21.09 -12.44
CA CYS A 242 13.14 -20.44 -11.17
C CYS A 242 14.30 -21.18 -10.52
N LYS A 243 15.31 -20.45 -10.07
CA LYS A 243 16.41 -20.98 -9.27
C LYS A 243 16.43 -20.29 -7.92
N HIS A 244 16.43 -21.10 -6.87
CA HIS A 244 16.44 -20.64 -5.48
C HIS A 244 17.88 -20.62 -4.93
N TYR A 245 18.20 -19.56 -4.21
CA TYR A 245 19.48 -19.37 -3.52
C TYR A 245 19.22 -18.96 -2.07
N GLN A 246 19.96 -19.58 -1.16
CA GLN A 246 19.99 -19.20 0.25
C GLN A 246 20.90 -17.98 0.45
N SER A 247 20.76 -17.31 1.60
CA SER A 247 21.55 -16.14 1.97
C SER A 247 23.06 -16.36 1.80
N GLU A 248 23.59 -17.51 2.22
CA GLU A 248 25.03 -17.80 2.15
C GLU A 248 25.55 -17.93 0.72
N GLN A 249 24.69 -18.30 -0.23
CA GLN A 249 25.03 -18.49 -1.64
C GLN A 249 24.99 -17.19 -2.44
N LEU A 250 24.44 -16.12 -1.86
CA LEU A 250 24.21 -14.86 -2.54
C LEU A 250 25.54 -14.17 -2.93
N LYS A 251 26.54 -14.25 -2.06
CA LYS A 251 27.87 -13.69 -2.31
C LYS A 251 28.54 -14.31 -3.53
N ASP A 252 28.54 -15.64 -3.60
CA ASP A 252 29.14 -16.39 -4.70
C ASP A 252 28.38 -16.16 -6.00
N LEU A 253 27.05 -16.03 -5.94
CA LEU A 253 26.22 -15.67 -7.08
C LEU A 253 26.60 -14.29 -7.66
N LEU A 254 26.73 -13.28 -6.80
CA LEU A 254 27.10 -11.93 -7.21
C LEU A 254 28.53 -11.88 -7.80
N ASN A 255 29.47 -12.58 -7.18
CA ASN A 255 30.89 -12.60 -7.60
C ASN A 255 31.12 -13.37 -8.90
N ASN A 256 30.41 -14.47 -9.13
CA ASN A 256 30.54 -15.26 -10.36
C ASN A 256 29.85 -14.59 -11.56
N GLY A 257 29.39 -13.34 -11.40
CA GLY A 257 28.75 -12.58 -12.46
C GLY A 257 27.55 -13.35 -12.97
N ILE A 258 26.52 -13.49 -12.13
CA ILE A 258 25.11 -13.50 -12.54
C ILE A 258 24.96 -13.62 -14.08
N GLU A 259 24.90 -14.86 -14.58
CA GLU A 259 24.32 -15.16 -15.90
C GLU A 259 22.79 -14.92 -15.83
N LEU A 260 22.35 -13.81 -15.24
CA LEU A 260 20.94 -13.37 -15.16
C LEU A 260 20.57 -12.46 -16.34
N ARG A 261 21.46 -12.34 -17.33
CA ARG A 261 21.19 -11.70 -18.62
C ARG A 261 21.37 -12.71 -19.75
N ARG A 262 20.43 -13.63 -19.89
CA ARG A 262 20.15 -14.30 -21.16
C ARG A 262 18.65 -14.32 -21.39
#